data_AF-A0A4P6PFF4-F1
#
_entry.id   AF-A0A4P6PFF4-F1
#
_cell.length_a   1.000
_cell.length_b   1.000
_cell.length_c   1.000
_cell.angle_alpha   90.00
_cell.angle_beta   90.00
_cell.angle_gamma   90.00
#
_symmetry.space_group_name_H-M   'P 1'
#
loop_
_entity.id
_entity.type
_entity.pdbx_description
1 polymer ?
#
loop_
_entity_poly.entity_id
_entity_poly.type
_entity_poly.pdbx_seq_one_letter_code
_entity_poly.pdbx_strand_id
1 'polypeptide(L)'
;MKKQLLIILAVSGAAFGAQARELDETKEALSKWVETRKLISEEKQKWELEREILGDRIDLIRNERDTLNTKIHETQSLITDADKKREDLIKEKNELKNASATLVNRIFTLEREVLNLLPMLPDPVRERIKSLSQRIPKTEETDLSLSERYQNVIGIINELNKGQVKLRW
;
A
#
# COMPACT_ATOMS: atom_id res chain seq x y z
N MET A 1 -22.50 25.91 -108.69
CA MET A 1 -22.10 24.60 -108.12
C MET A 1 -21.01 24.69 -107.03
N LYS A 2 -20.08 25.67 -107.03
CA LYS A 2 -19.04 25.80 -105.98
C LYS A 2 -19.53 26.15 -104.57
N LYS A 3 -20.63 26.92 -104.43
CA LYS A 3 -21.18 27.29 -103.10
C LYS A 3 -21.88 26.15 -102.36
N GLN A 4 -22.44 25.17 -103.07
CA GLN A 4 -23.13 24.03 -102.48
C GLN A 4 -22.15 22.99 -101.90
N LEU A 5 -20.98 22.83 -102.54
CA LEU A 5 -19.94 21.89 -102.10
C LEU A 5 -19.17 22.36 -100.85
N LEU A 6 -19.06 23.68 -100.65
CA LEU A 6 -18.46 24.30 -99.45
C LEU A 6 -19.34 24.17 -98.21
N ILE A 7 -20.67 24.16 -98.36
CA ILE A 7 -21.61 24.05 -97.24
C ILE A 7 -21.65 22.60 -96.71
N ILE A 8 -21.60 21.61 -97.59
CA ILE A 8 -21.61 20.19 -97.19
C ILE A 8 -20.31 19.81 -96.46
N LEU A 9 -19.15 20.38 -96.86
CA LEU A 9 -17.88 20.16 -96.14
C LEU A 9 -17.86 20.83 -94.76
N ALA A 10 -18.46 22.02 -94.62
CA ALA A 10 -18.51 22.75 -93.36
C ALA A 10 -19.48 22.11 -92.33
N VAL A 11 -20.60 21.56 -92.79
CA VAL A 11 -21.57 20.86 -91.93
C VAL A 11 -21.00 19.51 -91.43
N SER A 12 -20.23 18.81 -92.26
CA SER A 12 -19.57 17.55 -91.85
C SER A 12 -18.43 17.79 -90.83
N GLY A 13 -17.66 18.87 -90.98
CA GLY A 13 -16.61 19.24 -90.02
C GLY A 13 -17.14 19.73 -88.66
N ALA A 14 -18.30 20.40 -88.64
CA ALA A 14 -18.93 20.87 -87.40
C ALA A 14 -19.56 19.74 -86.58
N ALA A 15 -20.17 18.74 -87.23
CA ALA A 15 -20.72 17.55 -86.55
C ALA A 15 -19.62 16.72 -85.88
N PHE A 16 -18.51 16.48 -86.58
CA PHE A 16 -17.36 15.74 -86.04
C PHE A 16 -16.69 16.46 -84.85
N GLY A 17 -16.61 17.79 -84.89
CA GLY A 17 -16.09 18.61 -83.79
C GLY A 17 -16.98 18.63 -82.54
N ALA A 18 -18.30 18.53 -82.70
CA ALA A 18 -19.24 18.44 -81.58
C ALA A 18 -19.17 17.06 -80.88
N GLN A 19 -19.09 15.98 -81.65
CA GLN A 19 -18.94 14.61 -81.13
C GLN A 19 -17.58 14.37 -80.46
N ALA A 20 -16.51 15.02 -80.95
CA ALA A 20 -15.20 14.98 -80.30
C ALA A 20 -15.23 15.65 -78.90
N ARG A 21 -15.92 16.79 -78.76
CA ARG A 21 -16.07 17.48 -77.46
C ARG A 21 -16.88 16.68 -76.44
N GLU A 22 -18.00 16.08 -76.85
CA GLU A 22 -18.84 15.24 -75.99
C GLU A 22 -18.09 13.99 -75.51
N LEU A 23 -17.27 13.40 -76.38
CA LEU A 23 -16.40 12.27 -76.02
C LEU A 23 -15.33 12.67 -75.00
N ASP A 24 -14.72 13.84 -75.16
CA ASP A 24 -13.70 14.34 -74.24
C ASP A 24 -14.30 14.73 -72.87
N GLU A 25 -15.48 15.34 -72.83
CA GLU A 25 -16.24 15.59 -71.60
C GLU A 25 -16.61 14.29 -70.86
N THR A 26 -17.01 13.26 -71.61
CA THR A 26 -17.32 11.93 -71.04
C THR A 26 -16.08 11.26 -70.46
N LYS A 27 -14.92 11.36 -71.13
CA LYS A 27 -13.64 10.86 -70.61
C LYS A 27 -13.20 11.61 -69.36
N GLU A 28 -13.38 12.93 -69.32
CA GLU A 28 -13.06 13.74 -68.15
C GLU A 28 -13.96 13.39 -66.96
N ALA A 29 -15.26 13.24 -67.17
CA ALA A 29 -16.20 12.80 -66.16
C ALA A 29 -15.86 11.39 -65.65
N LEU A 30 -15.47 10.47 -66.54
CA LEU A 30 -15.01 9.14 -66.18
C LEU A 30 -13.71 9.20 -65.36
N SER A 31 -12.73 10.03 -65.72
CA SER A 31 -11.49 10.21 -64.95
C SER A 31 -11.79 10.67 -63.53
N LYS A 32 -12.60 11.73 -63.40
CA LYS A 32 -13.02 12.28 -62.09
C LYS A 32 -13.75 11.23 -61.25
N TRP A 33 -14.59 10.40 -61.87
CA TRP A 33 -15.29 9.32 -61.18
C TRP A 33 -14.32 8.23 -60.69
N VAL A 34 -13.36 7.82 -61.52
CA VAL A 34 -12.33 6.85 -61.13
C VAL A 34 -11.45 7.40 -60.00
N GLU A 35 -11.02 8.66 -60.09
CA GLU A 35 -10.26 9.35 -59.03
C GLU A 35 -11.04 9.41 -57.72
N THR A 36 -12.31 9.80 -57.77
CA THR A 36 -13.18 9.83 -56.58
C THR A 36 -13.36 8.43 -55.99
N ARG A 37 -13.53 7.41 -56.84
CA ARG A 37 -13.67 6.03 -56.38
C ARG A 37 -12.39 5.53 -55.70
N LYS A 38 -11.23 5.91 -56.24
CA LYS A 38 -9.93 5.59 -55.64
C LYS A 38 -9.78 6.27 -54.28
N LEU A 39 -10.08 7.57 -54.18
CA LEU A 39 -10.01 8.32 -52.93
C LEU A 39 -10.94 7.73 -51.86
N ILE A 40 -12.18 7.38 -52.22
CA ILE A 40 -13.11 6.69 -51.30
C ILE A 40 -12.55 5.35 -50.83
N SER A 41 -11.89 4.59 -51.72
CA SER A 41 -11.28 3.31 -51.35
C SER A 41 -10.13 3.50 -50.36
N GLU A 42 -9.25 4.47 -50.61
CA GLU A 42 -8.13 4.79 -49.72
C GLU A 42 -8.62 5.27 -48.35
N GLU A 43 -9.62 6.15 -48.32
CA GLU A 43 -10.18 6.68 -47.08
C GLU A 43 -10.88 5.59 -46.26
N LYS A 44 -11.62 4.69 -46.91
CA LYS A 44 -12.22 3.53 -46.23
C LYS A 44 -11.17 2.64 -45.58
N GLN A 45 -10.07 2.38 -46.29
CA GLN A 45 -8.99 1.56 -45.75
C GLN A 45 -8.30 2.24 -44.55
N LYS A 46 -8.05 3.54 -44.63
CA LYS A 46 -7.49 4.32 -43.51
C LYS A 46 -8.42 4.31 -42.30
N TRP A 47 -9.70 4.56 -42.53
CA TRP A 47 -10.70 4.58 -41.45
C TRP A 47 -10.81 3.22 -40.75
N GLU A 48 -10.77 2.12 -41.50
CA GLU A 48 -10.77 0.78 -40.92
C GLU A 48 -9.54 0.52 -40.05
N LEU A 49 -8.35 0.90 -40.54
CA LEU A 49 -7.10 0.78 -39.79
C LEU A 49 -7.11 1.65 -38.53
N GLU A 50 -7.54 2.91 -38.62
CA GLU A 50 -7.61 3.81 -37.47
C GLU A 50 -8.60 3.30 -36.41
N ARG A 51 -9.74 2.75 -36.86
CA ARG A 51 -10.72 2.15 -35.96
C ARG A 51 -10.14 0.94 -35.21
N GLU A 52 -9.37 0.11 -35.90
CA GLU A 52 -8.67 -1.04 -35.29
C GLU A 52 -7.65 -0.56 -34.24
N ILE A 53 -6.79 0.39 -34.60
CA ILE A 53 -5.78 0.97 -33.69
C ILE A 53 -6.44 1.60 -32.44
N LEU A 54 -7.55 2.33 -32.63
CA LEU A 54 -8.29 2.90 -31.51
C LEU A 54 -8.92 1.83 -30.63
N GLY A 55 -9.42 0.74 -31.22
CA GLY A 55 -9.92 -0.44 -30.50
C GLY A 55 -8.84 -1.06 -29.63
N ASP A 56 -7.70 -1.39 -30.22
CA ASP A 56 -6.55 -1.96 -29.51
C ASP A 56 -6.09 -1.07 -28.36
N ARG A 57 -6.04 0.24 -28.58
CA ARG A 57 -5.66 1.20 -27.55
C ARG A 57 -6.68 1.29 -26.43
N ILE A 58 -7.97 1.25 -26.74
CA ILE A 58 -9.04 1.23 -25.74
C ILE A 58 -8.91 -0.02 -24.88
N ASP A 59 -8.67 -1.18 -25.49
CA ASP A 59 -8.56 -2.45 -24.77
C ASP A 59 -7.29 -2.51 -23.92
N LEU A 60 -6.17 -1.98 -24.42
CA LEU A 60 -4.94 -1.80 -23.63
C LEU A 60 -5.20 -0.93 -22.38
N ILE A 61 -5.83 0.23 -22.56
CA ILE A 61 -6.11 1.15 -21.45
C ILE A 61 -7.12 0.54 -20.46
N ARG A 62 -8.11 -0.24 -20.93
CA ARG A 62 -9.03 -0.98 -20.06
C ARG A 62 -8.28 -2.01 -19.22
N ASN A 63 -7.43 -2.81 -19.84
CA ASN A 63 -6.62 -3.81 -19.12
C ASN A 63 -5.68 -3.17 -18.09
N GLU A 64 -5.07 -2.04 -18.44
CA GLU A 64 -4.22 -1.27 -17.51
C GLU A 64 -5.03 -0.74 -16.32
N ARG A 65 -6.21 -0.16 -16.59
CA ARG A 65 -7.13 0.30 -15.55
C ARG A 65 -7.53 -0.83 -14.60
N ASP A 66 -7.92 -1.98 -15.15
CA ASP A 66 -8.37 -3.12 -14.34
C ASP A 66 -7.23 -3.69 -13.48
N THR A 67 -6.02 -3.73 -14.04
CA THR A 67 -4.81 -4.09 -13.29
C THR A 67 -4.53 -3.11 -12.15
N LEU A 68 -4.62 -1.80 -12.42
CA LEU A 68 -4.41 -0.77 -11.40
C LEU A 68 -5.48 -0.83 -10.31
N ASN A 69 -6.74 -1.01 -10.67
CA ASN A 69 -7.84 -1.17 -9.70
C ASN A 69 -7.61 -2.39 -8.79
N THR A 70 -7.16 -3.51 -9.36
CA THR A 70 -6.84 -4.72 -8.59
C THR A 70 -5.72 -4.43 -7.58
N LYS A 71 -4.62 -3.79 -8.02
CA LYS A 71 -3.51 -3.40 -7.13
C LYS A 71 -3.95 -2.44 -6.03
N ILE A 72 -4.85 -1.50 -6.32
CA ILE A 72 -5.41 -0.57 -5.32
C ILE A 72 -6.19 -1.36 -4.26
N HIS A 73 -7.05 -2.29 -4.66
CA HIS A 73 -7.82 -3.12 -3.73
C HIS A 73 -6.92 -4.00 -2.85
N GLU A 74 -5.92 -4.65 -3.43
CA GLU A 74 -4.93 -5.45 -2.69
C GLU A 74 -4.17 -4.59 -1.67
N THR A 75 -3.69 -3.42 -2.10
CA THR A 75 -2.97 -2.48 -1.22
C THR A 75 -3.86 -1.98 -0.09
N GLN A 76 -5.12 -1.65 -0.37
CA GLN A 76 -6.07 -1.20 0.64
C GLN A 76 -6.38 -2.29 1.67
N SER A 77 -6.48 -3.55 1.24
CA SER A 77 -6.64 -4.70 2.14
C SER A 77 -5.41 -4.85 3.04
N LEU A 78 -4.21 -4.78 2.48
CA LEU A 78 -2.96 -4.85 3.24
C LEU A 78 -2.82 -3.72 4.26
N ILE A 79 -3.20 -2.49 3.90
CA ILE A 79 -3.22 -1.35 4.82
C ILE A 79 -4.19 -1.63 5.97
N THR A 80 -5.39 -2.12 5.67
CA THR A 80 -6.40 -2.42 6.70
C THR A 80 -5.91 -3.50 7.67
N ASP A 81 -5.25 -4.55 7.17
CA ASP A 81 -4.70 -5.60 8.01
C ASP A 81 -3.49 -5.13 8.83
N ALA A 82 -2.64 -4.27 8.25
CA ALA A 82 -1.53 -3.64 8.96
C ALA A 82 -2.02 -2.71 10.07
N ASP A 83 -3.08 -1.93 9.82
CA ASP A 83 -3.70 -1.05 10.82
C ASP A 83 -4.32 -1.85 11.96
N LYS A 84 -5.03 -2.95 11.68
CA LYS A 84 -5.53 -3.87 12.71
C LYS A 84 -4.39 -4.43 13.56
N LYS A 85 -3.33 -4.94 12.92
CA LYS A 85 -2.17 -5.49 13.63
C LYS A 85 -1.47 -4.42 14.48
N ARG A 86 -1.41 -3.19 14.00
CA ARG A 86 -0.87 -2.06 14.74
C ARG A 86 -1.72 -1.74 15.97
N GLU A 87 -3.05 -1.74 15.83
CA GLU A 87 -3.96 -1.54 16.95
C GLU A 87 -3.80 -2.62 18.03
N ASP A 88 -3.71 -3.89 17.63
CA ASP A 88 -3.51 -5.02 18.53
C ASP A 88 -2.17 -4.91 19.28
N LEU A 89 -1.08 -4.58 18.58
CA LEU A 89 0.24 -4.37 19.20
C LEU A 89 0.23 -3.18 20.18
N ILE A 90 -0.55 -2.13 19.92
CA ILE A 90 -0.70 -1.00 20.84
C ILE A 90 -1.46 -1.43 22.10
N LYS A 91 -2.52 -2.24 21.96
CA LYS A 91 -3.26 -2.80 23.09
C LYS A 91 -2.35 -3.68 23.94
N GLU A 92 -1.67 -4.64 23.34
CA GLU A 92 -0.74 -5.54 24.03
C GLU A 92 0.38 -4.75 24.74
N LYS A 93 0.97 -3.75 24.06
CA LYS A 93 1.97 -2.86 24.67
C LYS A 93 1.42 -2.15 25.91
N ASN A 94 0.20 -1.63 25.85
CA ASN A 94 -0.41 -0.93 26.98
C ASN A 94 -0.72 -1.89 28.14
N GLU A 95 -1.22 -3.09 27.84
CA GLU A 95 -1.45 -4.14 28.83
C GLU A 95 -0.15 -4.54 29.54
N LEU A 96 0.92 -4.82 28.77
CA LEU A 96 2.24 -5.14 29.32
C LEU A 96 2.81 -4.00 30.16
N LYS A 97 2.64 -2.74 29.72
CA LYS A 97 3.06 -1.56 30.49
C LYS A 97 2.31 -1.46 31.82
N ASN A 98 0.99 -1.69 31.81
CA ASN A 98 0.16 -1.66 33.02
C ASN A 98 0.51 -2.81 33.98
N ALA A 99 0.72 -4.01 33.45
CA ALA A 99 1.16 -5.17 34.23
C ALA A 99 2.54 -4.94 34.86
N SER A 100 3.48 -4.38 34.10
CA SER A 100 4.81 -4.01 34.58
C SER A 100 4.74 -2.96 35.69
N ALA A 101 3.96 -1.88 35.50
CA ALA A 101 3.76 -0.86 36.53
C ALA A 101 3.14 -1.44 37.81
N THR A 102 2.17 -2.35 37.67
CA THR A 102 1.57 -3.07 38.80
C THR A 102 2.62 -3.91 39.54
N LEU A 103 3.48 -4.62 38.82
CA LEU A 103 4.53 -5.44 39.41
C LEU A 103 5.57 -4.59 40.16
N VAL A 104 5.98 -3.45 39.59
CA VAL A 104 6.87 -2.47 40.24
C VAL A 104 6.27 -2.00 41.56
N ASN A 105 4.99 -1.60 41.56
CA ASN A 105 4.30 -1.15 42.77
C ASN A 105 4.16 -2.25 43.83
N ARG A 106 3.89 -3.50 43.42
CA ARG A 106 3.82 -4.63 44.34
C ARG A 106 5.17 -4.92 44.98
N ILE A 107 6.25 -4.94 44.19
CA ILE A 107 7.60 -5.17 44.71
C ILE A 107 8.01 -4.05 45.66
N PHE A 108 7.74 -2.79 45.31
CA PHE A 108 7.99 -1.67 46.20
C PHE A 108 7.23 -1.77 47.54
N THR A 109 5.99 -2.23 47.49
CA THR A 109 5.19 -2.47 48.71
C THR A 109 5.82 -3.57 49.57
N LEU A 110 6.21 -4.70 48.96
CA LEU A 110 6.87 -5.81 49.65
C LEU A 110 8.21 -5.38 50.28
N GLU A 111 9.01 -4.59 49.58
CA GLU A 111 10.26 -4.03 50.10
C GLU A 111 10.02 -3.22 51.38
N ARG A 112 9.00 -2.35 51.39
CA ARG A 112 8.64 -1.55 52.56
C ARG A 112 8.12 -2.40 53.72
N GLU A 113 7.28 -3.38 53.44
CA GLU A 113 6.79 -4.32 54.45
C GLU A 113 7.95 -5.08 55.10
N VAL A 114 8.88 -5.60 54.29
CA VAL A 114 10.07 -6.28 54.81
C VAL A 114 10.93 -5.35 55.65
N LEU A 115 11.20 -4.12 55.19
CA LEU A 115 11.97 -3.13 55.95
C LEU A 115 11.30 -2.76 57.29
N ASN A 116 9.97 -2.65 57.31
CA ASN A 116 9.20 -2.37 58.53
C ASN A 116 9.27 -3.50 59.56
N LEU A 117 9.46 -4.74 59.12
CA LEU A 117 9.59 -5.92 60.01
C LEU A 117 11.00 -6.09 60.59
N LEU A 118 12.04 -5.53 59.93
CA LEU A 118 13.43 -5.62 60.40
C LEU A 118 13.67 -5.20 61.87
N PRO A 119 13.12 -4.08 62.38
CA PRO A 119 13.35 -3.66 63.76
C PRO A 119 12.74 -4.59 64.82
N MET A 120 11.75 -5.42 64.46
CA MET A 120 11.13 -6.39 65.37
C MET A 120 11.97 -7.68 65.53
N LEU A 121 13.01 -7.86 64.71
CA LEU A 121 13.83 -9.06 64.72
C LEU A 121 14.91 -9.01 65.82
N PRO A 122 15.26 -10.17 66.42
CA PRO A 122 16.38 -10.29 67.35
C PRO A 122 17.72 -9.94 66.67
N ASP A 123 18.63 -9.34 67.43
CA ASP A 123 19.97 -8.92 66.99
C ASP A 123 20.77 -9.98 66.21
N PRO A 124 20.82 -11.28 66.60
CA PRO A 124 21.58 -12.29 65.86
C PRO A 124 21.02 -12.62 64.47
N VAL A 125 19.75 -12.31 64.21
CA VAL A 125 19.13 -12.43 62.88
C VAL A 125 19.36 -11.16 62.07
N ARG A 126 19.27 -10.00 62.73
CA ARG A 126 19.50 -8.68 62.13
C ARG A 126 20.90 -8.55 61.53
N GLU A 127 21.94 -9.01 62.24
CA GLU A 127 23.32 -8.97 61.74
C GLU A 127 23.52 -9.85 60.49
N ARG A 128 22.80 -10.98 60.36
CA ARG A 128 22.92 -11.88 59.19
C ARG A 128 22.29 -11.29 57.92
N ILE A 129 21.15 -10.63 58.06
CA ILE A 129 20.41 -10.05 56.92
C ILE A 129 20.83 -8.63 56.58
N LYS A 130 21.72 -8.02 57.39
CA LYS A 130 22.18 -6.63 57.25
C LYS A 130 22.63 -6.28 55.84
N SER A 131 23.47 -7.13 55.23
CA SER A 131 23.96 -6.93 53.85
C SER A 131 22.84 -6.96 52.81
N LEU A 132 21.84 -7.85 52.97
CA LEU A 132 20.69 -7.94 52.06
C LEU A 132 19.73 -6.77 52.26
N SER A 133 19.48 -6.36 53.50
CA SER A 133 18.61 -5.21 53.81
C SER A 133 19.16 -3.87 53.30
N GLN A 134 20.48 -3.72 53.22
CA GLN A 134 21.13 -2.51 52.68
C GLN A 134 21.00 -2.40 51.16
N ARG A 135 20.73 -3.52 50.48
CA ARG A 135 20.52 -3.58 49.03
C ARG A 135 19.07 -3.31 48.62
N ILE A 136 18.15 -3.18 49.58
CA ILE A 136 16.77 -2.75 49.30
C ILE A 136 16.77 -1.22 49.11
N PRO A 137 16.27 -0.72 47.97
CA PRO A 137 16.15 0.70 47.75
C PRO A 137 15.12 1.33 48.71
N LYS A 138 15.43 2.52 49.22
CA LYS A 138 14.54 3.27 50.14
C LYS A 138 13.54 4.15 49.39
N THR A 139 13.79 4.40 48.11
CA THR A 139 13.03 5.25 47.21
C THR A 139 12.65 4.47 45.96
N GLU A 140 11.61 4.93 45.25
CA GLU A 140 11.16 4.28 44.00
C GLU A 140 12.20 4.40 42.87
N GLU A 141 12.97 5.49 42.86
CA GLU A 141 14.10 5.67 41.94
C GLU A 141 15.31 4.86 42.41
N THR A 142 15.76 3.95 41.55
CA THR A 142 16.88 3.04 41.81
C THR A 142 17.46 2.52 40.50
N ASP A 143 18.78 2.29 40.47
CA ASP A 143 19.49 1.69 39.34
C ASP A 143 19.32 0.16 39.27
N LEU A 144 18.69 -0.44 40.30
CA LEU A 144 18.49 -1.90 40.37
C LEU A 144 17.33 -2.35 39.48
N SER A 145 17.54 -3.47 38.78
CA SER A 145 16.47 -4.11 38.03
C SER A 145 15.38 -4.66 38.94
N LEU A 146 14.16 -4.78 38.41
CA LEU A 146 13.02 -5.34 39.14
C LEU A 146 13.29 -6.77 39.65
N SER A 147 14.04 -7.56 38.88
CA SER A 147 14.46 -8.92 39.25
C SER A 147 15.43 -8.92 40.43
N GLU A 148 16.44 -8.05 40.44
CA GLU A 148 17.40 -7.94 41.55
C GLU A 148 16.71 -7.48 42.84
N ARG A 149 15.80 -6.52 42.72
CA ARG A 149 14.95 -6.03 43.82
C ARG A 149 14.13 -7.16 44.44
N TYR A 150 13.41 -7.92 43.61
CA TYR A 150 12.64 -9.07 44.05
C TYR A 150 13.52 -10.16 44.69
N GLN A 151 14.69 -10.44 44.11
CA GLN A 151 15.65 -11.39 44.68
C GLN A 151 16.16 -10.96 46.05
N ASN A 152 16.39 -9.66 46.28
CA ASN A 152 16.78 -9.15 47.60
C ASN A 152 15.67 -9.40 48.64
N VAL A 153 14.40 -9.15 48.28
CA VAL A 153 13.23 -9.43 49.14
C VAL A 153 13.15 -10.92 49.49
N ILE A 154 13.21 -11.80 48.49
CA ILE A 154 13.18 -13.25 48.70
C ILE A 154 14.38 -13.74 49.50
N GLY A 155 15.56 -13.18 49.27
CA GLY A 155 16.77 -13.49 50.02
C GLY A 155 16.60 -13.23 51.51
N ILE A 156 16.04 -12.08 51.89
CA ILE A 156 15.75 -11.76 53.29
C ILE A 156 14.72 -12.74 53.86
N ILE A 157 13.59 -12.96 53.17
CA ILE A 157 12.55 -13.89 53.63
C ILE A 157 13.11 -15.31 53.84
N ASN A 158 13.98 -15.78 52.95
CA ASN A 158 14.59 -17.10 53.07
C ASN A 158 15.52 -17.20 54.28
N GLU A 159 16.34 -16.17 54.53
CA GLU A 159 17.20 -16.14 55.73
C GLU A 159 16.38 -16.04 57.02
N LEU A 160 15.25 -15.33 57.02
CA LEU A 160 14.30 -15.32 58.14
C LEU A 160 13.71 -16.71 58.41
N ASN A 161 13.29 -17.42 57.35
CA ASN A 161 12.75 -18.77 57.47
C ASN A 161 13.78 -19.75 58.05
N LYS A 162 15.04 -19.69 57.58
CA LYS A 162 16.14 -20.50 58.14
C LYS A 162 16.39 -20.20 59.63
N GLY A 163 16.27 -18.93 60.03
CA GLY A 163 16.40 -18.51 61.43
C GLY A 163 15.31 -19.08 62.35
N GLN A 164 14.06 -19.13 61.87
CA GLN A 164 12.95 -19.74 62.61
C GLN A 164 13.14 -21.24 62.86
N VAL A 165 13.68 -21.97 61.88
CA VAL A 165 13.97 -23.41 62.02
C VAL A 165 15.04 -23.67 63.09
N LYS A 166 15.97 -22.73 63.29
CA LYS A 166 17.09 -22.86 64.24
C LYS A 166 16.73 -22.52 65.69
N LEU A 167 15.66 -21.76 65.91
CA LEU A 167 15.15 -21.36 67.24
C LEU A 167 14.14 -22.38 67.82
N ARG A 168 13.90 -23.51 67.14
CA ARG A 168 12.91 -24.54 67.48
C ARG A 168 13.48 -25.78 68.17
N TRP A 169 14.63 -25.65 68.84
CA TRP A 169 15.29 -26.69 69.63
C TRP A 169 15.66 -26.16 71.00
#